data_AF-M0ZII0-F1
#
_entry.id   AF-M0ZII0-F1
#
_cell.length_a   1.000
_cell.length_b   1.000
_cell.length_c   1.000
_cell.angle_alpha   90.00
_cell.angle_beta   90.00
_cell.angle_gamma   90.00
#
_symmetry.space_group_name_H-M   'P 1'
#
loop_
_entity.id
_entity.type
_entity.pdbx_description
1 polymer ?
#
loop_
_entity_poly.entity_id
_entity_poly.type
_entity_poly.pdbx_seq_one_letter_code
_entity_poly.pdbx_strand_id
1 'polypeptide(L)'
;MNSACNFENLQVYLLRTMLQWEKQLRSEASQRVVLATKPYEASSGLLGEVVIVCWPHGEIMRLSTGSTAADAARRAGLEGKLVSVNGQLVVPNTKLKDGDVVEIRM
;
A
#
# COMPACT_ATOMS: atom_id res chain seq x y z
N MET A 1 -11.14 40.74 4.61
CA MET A 1 -9.71 40.35 4.68
C MET A 1 -9.48 39.03 5.44
N ASN A 2 -10.46 38.09 5.44
CA ASN A 2 -10.41 36.92 6.34
C ASN A 2 -10.20 35.58 5.63
N SER A 3 -10.30 35.51 4.30
CA SER A 3 -10.21 34.24 3.57
C SER A 3 -8.78 33.82 3.21
N ALA A 4 -7.87 34.77 2.97
CA ALA A 4 -6.47 34.49 2.63
C ALA A 4 -5.68 33.94 3.83
N CYS A 5 -5.89 34.51 5.02
CA CYS A 5 -5.23 34.06 6.26
C CYS A 5 -5.62 32.63 6.64
N ASN A 6 -6.87 32.20 6.39
CA ASN A 6 -7.31 30.83 6.65
C ASN A 6 -6.66 29.79 5.71
N PHE A 7 -6.40 30.16 4.46
CA PHE A 7 -5.75 29.29 3.48
C PHE A 7 -4.26 29.10 3.79
N GLU A 8 -3.56 30.17 4.15
CA GLU A 8 -2.15 30.11 4.57
C GLU A 8 -1.97 29.29 5.85
N ASN A 9 -2.88 29.43 6.83
CA ASN A 9 -2.85 28.62 8.04
C ASN A 9 -3.06 27.13 7.76
N LEU A 10 -3.94 26.78 6.82
CA LEU A 10 -4.16 25.38 6.43
C LEU A 10 -2.92 24.78 5.77
N GLN A 11 -2.25 25.52 4.89
CA GLN A 11 -1.02 25.07 4.23
C GLN A 11 0.12 24.86 5.24
N VAL A 12 0.32 25.82 6.15
CA VAL A 12 1.34 25.72 7.19
C VAL A 12 1.03 24.56 8.15
N TYR A 13 -0.23 24.36 8.49
CA TYR A 13 -0.68 23.23 9.31
C TYR A 13 -0.38 21.90 8.62
N LEU A 14 -0.77 21.75 7.35
CA LEU A 14 -0.54 20.53 6.57
C LEU A 14 0.94 20.19 6.48
N LEU A 15 1.79 21.17 6.17
CA LEU A 15 3.24 20.98 6.06
C LEU A 15 3.85 20.53 7.40
N ARG A 16 3.38 21.06 8.53
CA ARG A 16 3.84 20.62 9.87
C ARG A 16 3.40 19.20 10.17
N THR A 17 2.18 18.83 9.84
CA THR A 17 1.65 17.48 10.03
C THR A 17 2.41 16.47 9.16
N MET A 18 2.65 16.78 7.89
CA MET A 18 3.45 15.93 7.00
C MET A 18 4.88 15.75 7.52
N LEU A 19 5.51 16.81 8.03
CA LEU A 19 6.84 16.72 8.63
C LEU A 19 6.86 15.83 9.89
N GLN A 20 5.80 15.84 10.70
CA GLN A 20 5.68 14.93 11.84
C GLN A 20 5.53 13.48 11.38
N TRP A 21 4.70 13.21 10.37
CA TRP A 21 4.58 11.87 9.80
C TRP A 21 5.91 11.34 9.25
N GLU A 22 6.67 12.18 8.54
CA GLU A 22 8.00 11.78 8.03
C GLU A 22 8.95 11.38 9.16
N LYS A 23 9.00 12.18 10.24
CA LYS A 23 9.84 11.89 11.41
C LYS A 23 9.43 10.58 12.09
N GLN A 24 8.12 10.35 12.21
CA GLN A 24 7.59 9.12 12.80
C GLN A 24 7.94 7.90 11.93
N LEU A 25 7.73 7.97 10.61
CA LEU A 25 8.06 6.90 9.68
C LEU A 25 9.56 6.59 9.66
N ARG A 26 10.43 7.60 9.72
CA ARG A 26 11.89 7.40 9.82
C ARG A 26 12.29 6.71 11.13
N SER A 27 11.63 7.06 12.24
CA SER A 27 11.84 6.42 13.55
C SER A 27 11.40 4.95 13.53
N GLU A 28 10.20 4.67 13.02
CA GLU A 28 9.65 3.32 12.90
C GLU A 28 10.45 2.45 11.93
N ALA A 29 10.90 3.00 10.80
CA ALA A 29 11.79 2.31 9.87
C ALA A 29 13.13 1.95 10.53
N SER A 30 13.67 2.86 11.34
CA SER A 30 14.90 2.60 12.12
C SER A 30 14.69 1.51 13.18
N GLN A 31 13.51 1.46 13.83
CA GLN A 31 13.14 0.37 14.75
C GLN A 31 12.92 -0.96 14.02
N ARG A 32 12.38 -0.95 12.80
CA ARG A 32 12.19 -2.16 11.98
C ARG A 32 13.52 -2.81 11.57
N VAL A 33 14.57 -2.03 11.35
CA VAL A 33 15.93 -2.55 11.12
C VAL A 33 16.47 -3.26 12.37
N VAL A 34 16.16 -2.77 13.57
CA VAL A 34 16.59 -3.39 14.85
C VAL A 34 15.79 -4.66 15.18
N LEU A 35 14.52 -4.73 14.79
CA LEU A 35 13.69 -5.93 14.95
C LEU A 35 13.98 -7.01 13.90
N ALA A 36 14.48 -6.64 12.71
CA ALA A 36 14.92 -7.58 11.69
C ALA A 36 16.17 -8.40 12.10
N THR A 37 16.87 -8.01 13.17
CA THR A 37 17.97 -8.77 13.76
C THR A 37 17.51 -9.90 14.69
N LYS A 38 16.19 -10.05 14.92
CA LYS A 38 15.62 -11.25 15.53
C LYS A 38 15.01 -12.12 14.43
N PRO A 39 15.65 -13.23 14.05
CA PRO A 39 15.12 -14.13 13.04
C PRO A 39 13.91 -14.83 13.65
N TYR A 40 12.71 -14.29 13.42
CA TYR A 40 11.52 -15.11 13.55
C TYR A 40 11.52 -16.05 12.35
N GLU A 41 11.51 -17.34 12.64
CA GLU A 41 11.29 -18.38 11.65
C GLU A 41 9.98 -18.09 10.90
N ALA A 42 10.11 -17.79 9.62
CA ALA A 42 9.04 -17.95 8.64
C ALA A 42 9.68 -18.55 7.38
N SER A 43 9.67 -19.88 7.40
CA SER A 43 9.89 -20.81 6.30
C SER A 43 9.79 -20.23 4.89
N SER A 44 10.85 -20.44 4.11
CA SER A 44 10.84 -20.65 2.66
C SER A 44 10.21 -19.54 1.79
N GLY A 45 11.03 -18.63 1.28
CA GLY A 45 10.54 -17.66 0.30
C GLY A 45 11.51 -16.56 -0.10
N LEU A 46 12.76 -16.86 -0.45
CA LEU A 46 13.60 -15.94 -1.25
C LEU A 46 13.10 -15.79 -2.71
N LEU A 47 11.87 -16.22 -2.99
CA LEU A 47 11.18 -15.97 -4.25
C LEU A 47 10.39 -14.69 -4.05
N GLY A 48 10.86 -13.60 -4.65
CA GLY A 48 10.42 -12.23 -4.35
C GLY A 48 8.93 -12.11 -4.12
N GLU A 49 8.55 -11.36 -3.09
CA GLU A 49 7.15 -11.05 -2.80
C GLU A 49 6.77 -9.67 -3.35
N VAL A 50 5.50 -9.48 -3.65
CA VAL A 50 4.90 -8.21 -4.02
C VAL A 50 3.84 -7.86 -2.99
N VAL A 51 3.94 -6.68 -2.40
CA VAL A 51 2.98 -6.17 -1.42
C VAL A 51 2.04 -5.18 -2.11
N ILE A 52 0.74 -5.45 -2.05
CA ILE A 52 -0.31 -4.57 -2.58
C ILE A 52 -1.20 -4.06 -1.46
N VAL A 53 -1.92 -2.97 -1.71
CA VAL A 53 -2.91 -2.40 -0.80
C VAL A 53 -4.30 -2.65 -1.35
N CYS A 54 -5.15 -3.32 -0.59
CA CYS A 54 -6.54 -3.57 -0.93
C CYS A 54 -7.41 -2.37 -0.53
N TRP A 55 -7.99 -1.69 -1.51
CA TRP A 55 -8.94 -0.60 -1.33
C TRP A 55 -10.38 -1.15 -1.31
N PRO A 56 -11.31 -0.60 -0.49
CA PRO A 56 -11.23 0.64 0.28
C PRO A 56 -10.73 0.52 1.73
N HIS A 57 -10.45 -0.68 2.21
CA HIS A 57 -10.17 -0.91 3.63
C HIS A 57 -8.71 -0.69 4.02
N GLY A 58 -7.80 -0.60 3.04
CA GLY A 58 -6.38 -0.39 3.26
C GLY A 58 -5.64 -1.62 3.76
N GLU A 59 -6.22 -2.82 3.59
CA GLU A 59 -5.60 -4.07 3.99
C GLU A 59 -4.35 -4.35 3.15
N ILE A 60 -3.27 -4.82 3.78
CA ILE A 60 -2.02 -5.13 3.09
C ILE A 60 -2.02 -6.61 2.69
N MET A 61 -1.93 -6.88 1.39
CA MET A 61 -1.90 -8.23 0.85
C MET A 61 -0.54 -8.55 0.24
N ARG A 62 0.04 -9.69 0.60
CA ARG A 62 1.34 -10.18 0.11
C ARG A 62 1.14 -11.29 -0.92
N LEU A 63 1.63 -11.08 -2.13
CA LEU A 63 1.54 -12.00 -3.26
C LEU A 63 2.95 -12.43 -3.70
N SER A 64 3.05 -13.52 -4.46
CA SER A 64 4.33 -13.90 -5.08
C SER A 64 4.65 -12.98 -6.25
N THR A 65 5.94 -12.76 -6.53
CA THR A 65 6.40 -12.01 -7.70
C THR A 65 5.82 -12.62 -8.97
N GLY A 66 5.26 -11.76 -9.82
CA GLY A 66 4.60 -12.17 -11.06
C GLY A 66 3.11 -12.45 -10.89
N SER A 67 2.56 -12.34 -9.68
CA SER A 67 1.11 -12.39 -9.45
C SER A 67 0.39 -11.28 -10.22
N THR A 68 -0.82 -11.61 -10.64
CA THR A 68 -1.66 -10.79 -11.51
C THR A 68 -2.88 -10.25 -10.77
N ALA A 69 -3.59 -9.31 -11.41
CA ALA A 69 -4.87 -8.79 -10.92
C ALA A 69 -5.89 -9.92 -10.67
N ALA A 70 -5.91 -10.95 -11.51
CA ALA A 70 -6.74 -12.14 -11.30
C ALA A 70 -6.35 -12.90 -10.02
N ASP A 71 -5.05 -13.04 -9.75
CA ASP A 71 -4.55 -13.74 -8.57
C ASP A 71 -4.91 -12.99 -7.28
N ALA A 72 -4.87 -11.64 -7.32
CA ALA A 72 -5.34 -10.81 -6.21
C ALA A 72 -6.85 -10.98 -5.98
N ALA A 73 -7.66 -10.96 -7.03
CA ALA A 73 -9.10 -11.17 -6.93
C ALA A 73 -9.46 -12.54 -6.37
N ARG A 74 -8.78 -13.60 -6.84
CA ARG A 74 -8.96 -14.96 -6.33
C ARG A 74 -8.56 -15.08 -4.86
N ARG A 75 -7.46 -14.44 -4.45
CA ARG A 75 -7.01 -14.45 -3.06
C ARG A 75 -7.92 -13.64 -2.12
N ALA A 76 -8.61 -12.64 -2.64
CA ALA A 76 -9.67 -11.91 -1.96
C ALA A 76 -11.03 -12.65 -1.96
N GLY A 77 -11.15 -13.82 -2.60
CA GLY A 77 -12.41 -14.56 -2.71
C GLY A 77 -13.42 -13.95 -3.69
N LEU A 78 -12.97 -13.02 -4.54
CA LEU A 78 -13.79 -12.27 -5.51
C LEU A 78 -13.38 -12.60 -6.94
N GLU A 79 -13.20 -13.89 -7.25
CA GLU A 79 -12.77 -14.34 -8.56
C GLU A 79 -13.76 -13.94 -9.68
N GLY A 80 -13.23 -13.55 -10.85
CA GLY A 80 -14.03 -13.12 -12.00
C GLY A 80 -14.58 -11.69 -11.93
N LYS A 81 -14.28 -10.95 -10.86
CA LYS A 81 -14.65 -9.54 -10.70
C LYS A 81 -13.69 -8.59 -11.41
N LEU A 82 -14.18 -7.37 -11.66
CA LEU A 82 -13.40 -6.30 -12.28
C LEU A 82 -12.38 -5.77 -11.26
N VAL A 83 -11.12 -5.66 -11.67
CA VAL A 83 -10.03 -5.19 -10.82
C VAL A 83 -9.51 -3.86 -11.36
N SER A 84 -9.45 -2.86 -10.49
CA SER A 84 -8.79 -1.60 -10.77
C SER A 84 -7.48 -1.53 -10.01
N VAL A 85 -6.40 -1.17 -10.69
CA VAL A 85 -5.08 -0.96 -10.10
C VAL A 85 -4.76 0.52 -10.21
N ASN A 86 -4.47 1.17 -9.09
CA ASN A 86 -4.21 2.61 -8.97
C ASN A 86 -5.33 3.47 -9.60
N GLY A 87 -6.59 3.02 -9.44
CA GLY A 87 -7.78 3.70 -9.97
C GLY A 87 -8.07 3.46 -11.46
N GLN A 88 -7.27 2.65 -12.16
CA GLN A 88 -7.50 2.30 -13.55
C GLN A 88 -7.95 0.85 -13.69
N LEU A 89 -9.01 0.61 -14.47
CA LEU A 89 -9.47 -0.75 -14.77
C LEU A 89 -8.41 -1.48 -15.61
N VAL A 90 -7.98 -2.65 -15.13
CA VAL A 90 -6.93 -3.44 -15.79
C VAL A 90 -7.44 -4.80 -16.23
N VAL A 91 -6.77 -5.39 -17.23
CA VAL A 91 -7.04 -6.76 -17.64
C VAL A 91 -6.57 -7.75 -16.56
N PRO A 92 -7.21 -8.92 -16.40
CA PRO A 92 -6.90 -9.87 -15.34
C PRO A 92 -5.44 -10.35 -15.32
N ASN A 93 -4.79 -10.39 -16.49
CA ASN A 93 -3.39 -10.82 -16.66
C ASN A 93 -2.35 -9.74 -16.31
N THR A 94 -2.79 -8.56 -15.85
CA THR A 94 -1.88 -7.46 -15.49
C THR A 94 -1.09 -7.85 -14.26
N LYS A 95 0.24 -7.83 -14.36
CA LYS A 95 1.14 -8.10 -13.23
C LYS A 95 1.11 -6.95 -12.22
N LEU A 96 1.06 -7.31 -10.95
CA LEU A 96 1.07 -6.38 -9.84
C LEU A 96 2.50 -6.06 -9.40
N LYS A 97 2.67 -4.84 -8.91
CA LYS A 97 3.93 -4.30 -8.40
C LYS A 97 3.80 -3.93 -6.93
N ASP A 98 4.95 -3.80 -6.28
CA ASP A 98 5.01 -3.43 -4.88
C ASP A 98 4.45 -2.01 -4.70
N GLY A 99 3.51 -1.87 -3.77
CA GLY A 99 2.78 -0.62 -3.50
C GLY A 99 1.55 -0.36 -4.38
N ASP A 100 1.18 -1.27 -5.29
CA ASP A 100 -0.03 -1.10 -6.10
C ASP A 100 -1.29 -1.09 -5.22
N VAL A 101 -2.18 -0.13 -5.48
CA VAL A 101 -3.49 -0.05 -4.83
C VAL A 101 -4.50 -0.80 -5.69
N VAL A 102 -5.12 -1.84 -5.14
CA VAL A 102 -6.03 -2.74 -5.84
C VAL A 102 -7.44 -2.59 -5.28
N GLU A 103 -8.38 -2.23 -6.15
CA GLU A 103 -9.82 -2.19 -5.87
C GLU A 103 -10.51 -3.31 -6.66
N ILE A 104 -11.26 -4.18 -6.00
CA ILE A 104 -12.05 -5.21 -6.65
C ILE A 104 -13.53 -4.80 -6.59
N ARG A 105 -14.13 -4.60 -7.76
CA ARG A 105 -15.52 -4.13 -7.90
C ARG A 105 -16.46 -5.31 -8.15
N MET A 106 -17.56 -5.35 -7.40
CA MET A 106 -18.62 -6.36 -7.55
C MET A 106 -19.39 -6.23 -8.86
#